data_AF-A0A317SFF4-F1
#
_entry.id   AF-A0A317SFF4-F1
#
_cell.length_a   1.000
_cell.length_b   1.000
_cell.length_c   1.000
_cell.angle_alpha   90.00
_cell.angle_beta   90.00
_cell.angle_gamma   90.00
#
_symmetry.space_group_name_H-M   'P 1'
#
loop_
_entity.id
_entity.type
_entity.pdbx_description
1 polymer ?
#
loop_
_entity_poly.entity_id
_entity_poly.type
_entity_poly.pdbx_seq_one_letter_code
_entity_poly.pdbx_strand_id
1 'polypeptide(L)'
;TDNFTLSGTAVHGGGSCQASISEDGGKTFRVIRSYVGGCPAVGKSFEFVVPKEAKSGDALFAWTWFNNVGNREMYMNCAAVTISDGGSKGLSHLPEIFQANLGSGCETVPGKDLLFPAPGNDVAIVNSAATAPVGAC
;
A
#
# COMPACT_ATOMS: atom_id res chain seq x y z
N THR A 1 -1.13 -3.26 -17.13
CA THR A 1 -1.07 -2.21 -16.09
C THR A 1 -2.48 -1.97 -15.65
N ASP A 2 -2.70 -2.00 -14.35
CA ASP A 2 -3.99 -1.81 -13.71
C ASP A 2 -3.95 -0.54 -12.87
N ASN A 3 -5.11 -0.08 -12.40
CA ASN A 3 -5.16 1.12 -11.57
C ASN A 3 -6.32 1.06 -10.57
N PHE A 4 -6.23 1.92 -9.56
CA PHE A 4 -7.33 2.24 -8.67
C PHE A 4 -7.50 3.75 -8.54
N THR A 5 -8.72 4.17 -8.23
CA THR A 5 -9.08 5.55 -7.88
C THR A 5 -9.79 5.54 -6.54
N LEU A 6 -9.69 6.65 -5.82
CA LEU A 6 -10.31 6.80 -4.52
C LEU A 6 -11.33 7.94 -4.59
N SER A 7 -12.54 7.66 -4.10
CA SER A 7 -13.56 8.65 -3.81
C SER A 7 -13.43 9.12 -2.36
N GLY A 8 -13.92 10.32 -2.06
CA GLY A 8 -13.86 10.91 -0.72
C GLY A 8 -13.63 12.42 -0.76
N THR A 9 -13.71 13.04 0.42
CA THR A 9 -13.67 14.51 0.56
C THR A 9 -12.42 15.03 1.25
N ALA A 10 -11.69 14.19 2.00
CA ALA A 10 -10.50 14.61 2.75
C ALA A 10 -9.32 13.67 2.46
N VAL A 11 -8.25 14.23 1.89
CA VAL A 11 -7.00 13.50 1.59
C VAL A 11 -5.94 13.69 2.66
N HIS A 12 -6.21 14.46 3.73
CA HIS A 12 -5.30 14.64 4.85
C HIS A 12 -3.86 15.03 4.44
N GLY A 13 -3.72 15.93 3.46
CA GLY A 13 -2.42 16.36 2.92
C GLY A 13 -1.68 15.27 2.12
N GLY A 14 -2.34 14.18 1.77
CA GLY A 14 -1.75 12.99 1.16
C GLY A 14 -1.12 12.09 2.21
N GLY A 15 0.14 11.75 2.01
CA GLY A 15 0.83 10.70 2.73
C GLY A 15 1.42 9.67 1.77
N SER A 16 1.56 8.44 2.27
CA SER A 16 2.08 7.32 1.50
C SER A 16 1.13 6.13 1.54
N CYS A 17 1.09 5.37 0.45
CA CYS A 17 0.21 4.22 0.30
C CYS A 17 0.95 2.99 -0.20
N GLN A 18 0.34 1.81 -0.01
CA GLN A 18 0.75 0.59 -0.69
C GLN A 18 -0.44 -0.01 -1.44
N ALA A 19 -0.16 -0.56 -2.63
CA ALA A 19 -1.01 -1.51 -3.32
C ALA A 19 -0.47 -2.91 -3.04
N SER A 20 -1.34 -3.83 -2.68
CA SER A 20 -0.98 -5.19 -2.28
C SER A 20 -1.98 -6.23 -2.74
N ILE A 21 -1.55 -7.48 -2.82
CA ILE A 21 -2.36 -8.63 -3.21
C ILE A 21 -2.30 -9.71 -2.14
N SER A 22 -3.44 -10.32 -1.83
CA SER A 22 -3.54 -11.54 -1.04
C SER A 22 -4.02 -12.70 -1.92
N GLU A 23 -3.23 -13.77 -1.94
CA GLU A 23 -3.51 -15.03 -2.67
C GLU A 23 -4.00 -16.14 -1.73
N ASP A 24 -4.20 -15.83 -0.45
CA ASP A 24 -4.46 -16.80 0.64
C ASP A 24 -5.73 -16.50 1.42
N GLY A 25 -6.67 -15.78 0.81
CA GLY A 25 -7.97 -15.44 1.40
C GLY A 25 -7.89 -14.35 2.45
N GLY A 26 -6.93 -13.43 2.34
CA GLY A 26 -6.78 -12.28 3.23
C GLY A 26 -5.93 -12.53 4.47
N LYS A 27 -5.18 -13.64 4.53
CA LYS A 27 -4.29 -13.93 5.67
C LYS A 27 -3.00 -13.12 5.57
N THR A 28 -2.45 -12.99 4.37
CA THR A 28 -1.29 -12.15 4.10
C THR A 28 -1.52 -11.27 2.88
N PHE A 29 -1.01 -10.04 2.94
CA PHE A 29 -1.07 -9.07 1.85
C PHE A 29 0.34 -8.70 1.43
N ARG A 30 0.69 -8.95 0.17
CA ARG A 30 2.03 -8.78 -0.38
C ARG A 30 2.12 -7.50 -1.18
N VAL A 31 3.06 -6.64 -0.84
CA VAL A 31 3.23 -5.32 -1.46
C VAL A 31 3.70 -5.47 -2.89
N ILE A 32 2.87 -5.04 -3.84
CA ILE A 32 3.20 -5.03 -5.27
C ILE A 32 3.61 -3.65 -5.76
N ARG A 33 3.22 -2.58 -5.06
CA ARG A 33 3.69 -1.22 -5.34
C ARG A 33 3.58 -0.31 -4.12
N SER A 34 4.60 0.52 -3.89
CA SER A 34 4.58 1.57 -2.87
C SER A 34 4.57 2.96 -3.50
N TYR A 35 3.74 3.86 -2.96
CA TYR A 35 3.64 5.26 -3.36
C TYR A 35 4.10 6.13 -2.19
N VAL A 36 5.32 6.66 -2.28
CA VAL A 36 5.94 7.47 -1.22
C VAL A 36 5.67 8.95 -1.51
N GLY A 37 4.68 9.50 -0.81
CA GLY A 37 4.17 10.85 -1.00
C GLY A 37 3.08 10.97 -2.08
N GLY A 38 2.25 12.00 -1.93
CA GLY A 38 1.20 12.34 -2.90
C GLY A 38 0.10 11.28 -3.05
N CYS A 39 -0.08 10.40 -2.06
CA CYS A 39 -1.13 9.41 -2.02
C CYS A 39 -1.91 9.46 -0.68
N PRO A 40 -3.25 9.49 -0.71
CA PRO A 40 -4.11 9.56 -1.89
C PRO A 40 -4.21 10.98 -2.44
N ALA A 41 -4.81 11.10 -3.63
CA ALA A 41 -5.25 12.37 -4.20
C ALA A 41 -6.61 12.14 -4.87
N VAL A 42 -7.60 12.99 -4.56
CA VAL A 42 -8.97 12.83 -5.09
C VAL A 42 -8.96 12.90 -6.61
N GLY A 43 -9.65 11.96 -7.26
CA GLY A 43 -9.77 11.94 -8.73
C GLY A 43 -8.49 11.55 -9.46
N LYS A 44 -7.42 11.19 -8.75
CA LYS A 44 -6.18 10.70 -9.34
C LYS A 44 -6.20 9.18 -9.43
N SER A 45 -5.83 8.64 -10.58
CA SER A 45 -5.56 7.21 -10.75
C SER A 45 -4.15 6.86 -10.27
N PHE A 46 -4.06 5.75 -9.55
CA PHE A 46 -2.79 5.18 -9.09
C PHE A 46 -2.56 3.86 -9.82
N GLU A 47 -1.56 3.86 -10.70
CA GLU A 47 -1.22 2.72 -11.54
C GLU A 47 -0.32 1.73 -10.80
N PHE A 48 -0.57 0.45 -11.01
CA PHE A 48 0.27 -0.65 -10.54
C PHE A 48 0.33 -1.77 -11.58
N VAL A 49 1.24 -2.72 -11.37
CA VAL A 49 1.36 -3.93 -12.18
C VAL A 49 1.20 -5.12 -11.25
N VAL A 50 0.29 -6.04 -11.61
CA VAL A 50 0.25 -7.37 -10.97
C VAL A 50 1.47 -8.16 -11.44
N PRO A 51 2.37 -8.62 -10.54
CA PRO A 51 3.54 -9.39 -10.95
C PRO A 51 3.13 -10.67 -11.69
N LYS A 52 3.84 -11.01 -12.76
CA LYS A 52 3.49 -12.16 -13.62
C LYS A 52 3.54 -13.49 -12.87
N GLU A 53 4.29 -13.56 -11.80
CA GLU A 53 4.42 -14.72 -10.93
C GLU A 53 3.23 -14.92 -9.98
N ALA A 54 2.35 -13.92 -9.83
CA ALA A 54 1.12 -14.04 -9.05
C ALA A 54 0.26 -15.20 -9.57
N LYS A 55 -0.36 -15.95 -8.66
CA LYS A 55 -1.18 -17.10 -8.97
C LYS A 55 -2.44 -16.65 -9.71
N SER A 56 -2.77 -17.37 -10.78
CA SER A 56 -4.07 -17.25 -11.40
C SER A 56 -5.19 -17.67 -10.43
N GLY A 57 -6.32 -16.97 -10.49
CA GLY A 57 -7.51 -17.27 -9.68
C GLY A 57 -7.96 -16.11 -8.80
N ASP A 58 -8.84 -16.41 -7.84
CA ASP A 58 -9.41 -15.42 -6.94
C ASP A 58 -8.36 -14.91 -5.94
N ALA A 59 -8.31 -13.59 -5.78
CA ALA A 59 -7.40 -12.89 -4.89
C ALA A 59 -8.08 -11.67 -4.28
N LEU A 60 -7.44 -11.05 -3.29
CA LEU A 60 -7.84 -9.75 -2.78
C LEU A 60 -6.79 -8.70 -3.14
N PHE A 61 -7.22 -7.60 -3.74
CA PHE A 61 -6.46 -6.37 -3.79
C PHE A 61 -6.67 -5.59 -2.50
N ALA A 62 -5.62 -4.96 -1.98
CA ALA A 62 -5.73 -4.02 -0.88
C ALA A 62 -4.93 -2.75 -1.14
N TRP A 63 -5.57 -1.63 -0.85
CA TRP A 63 -4.95 -0.31 -0.70
C TRP A 63 -4.81 0.01 0.78
N THR A 64 -3.59 0.30 1.22
CA THR A 64 -3.32 0.83 2.56
C THR A 64 -2.75 2.24 2.47
N TRP A 65 -3.08 3.09 3.44
CA TRP A 65 -2.65 4.48 3.46
C TRP A 65 -2.33 4.99 4.86
N PHE A 66 -1.25 5.76 4.94
CA PHE A 66 -0.80 6.47 6.13
C PHE A 66 -0.82 7.97 5.86
N ASN A 67 -1.73 8.67 6.52
CA ASN A 67 -2.02 10.08 6.28
C ASN A 67 -0.90 11.02 6.78
N ASN A 68 -0.64 12.07 6.00
CA ASN A 68 0.35 13.09 6.37
C ASN A 68 -0.17 13.94 7.54
N VAL A 69 -1.38 14.50 7.41
CA VAL A 69 -1.99 15.46 8.35
C VAL A 69 -3.13 14.84 9.15
N GLY A 70 -3.22 15.17 10.44
CA GLY A 70 -4.29 14.71 11.33
C GLY A 70 -3.83 13.62 12.29
N ASN A 71 -4.77 12.80 12.76
CA ASN A 71 -4.46 11.67 13.66
C ASN A 71 -3.50 10.69 12.98
N ARG A 72 -2.76 9.93 13.79
CA ARG A 72 -1.93 8.85 13.26
C ARG A 72 -2.84 7.67 12.98
N GLU A 73 -3.13 7.44 11.71
CA GLU A 73 -4.10 6.44 11.27
C GLU A 73 -3.47 5.54 10.21
N MET A 74 -4.06 4.34 10.08
CA MET A 74 -3.84 3.44 8.96
C MET A 74 -5.20 3.16 8.34
N TYR A 75 -5.37 3.56 7.09
CA TYR A 75 -6.55 3.28 6.30
C TYR A 75 -6.32 2.03 5.47
N MET A 76 -7.36 1.21 5.30
CA MET A 76 -7.30 0.02 4.45
C MET A 76 -8.65 -0.21 3.77
N ASN A 77 -8.62 -0.41 2.45
CA ASN A 77 -9.75 -0.89 1.67
C ASN A 77 -9.33 -2.09 0.83
N CYS A 78 -10.16 -3.14 0.80
CA CYS A 78 -9.93 -4.32 -0.03
C CYS A 78 -10.95 -4.42 -1.17
N ALA A 79 -10.55 -5.08 -2.26
CA ALA A 79 -11.43 -5.44 -3.37
C ALA A 79 -11.19 -6.91 -3.75
N ALA A 80 -12.27 -7.66 -3.99
CA ALA A 80 -12.17 -9.00 -4.57
C ALA A 80 -11.83 -8.88 -6.06
N VAL A 81 -10.82 -9.61 -6.51
CA VAL A 81 -10.32 -9.59 -7.89
C VAL A 81 -10.04 -11.00 -8.37
N THR A 82 -10.03 -11.21 -9.68
CA THR A 82 -9.57 -12.44 -10.31
C THR A 82 -8.34 -12.14 -11.15
N ILE A 83 -7.22 -12.81 -10.88
CA ILE A 83 -6.00 -12.69 -11.67
C ILE A 83 -6.10 -13.70 -12.83
N SER A 84 -6.21 -13.18 -14.05
CA SER A 84 -6.11 -13.97 -15.28
C SER A 84 -4.66 -14.02 -15.77
N ASP A 85 -4.26 -15.14 -16.39
CA ASP A 85 -2.94 -15.31 -17.01
C ASP A 85 -1.74 -15.08 -16.06
N GLY A 86 -1.94 -15.35 -14.77
CA GLY A 86 -0.89 -15.36 -13.75
C GLY A 86 -0.05 -16.65 -13.78
N GLY A 87 1.10 -16.62 -13.10
CA GLY A 87 1.98 -17.75 -12.87
C GLY A 87 1.49 -18.70 -11.78
N SER A 88 2.42 -19.50 -11.24
CA SER A 88 2.15 -20.47 -10.16
C SER A 88 3.02 -20.29 -8.92
N LYS A 89 4.03 -19.39 -8.98
CA LYS A 89 4.99 -19.18 -7.89
C LYS A 89 4.37 -18.42 -6.72
N GLY A 90 3.49 -17.46 -7.01
CA GLY A 90 2.89 -16.57 -6.03
C GLY A 90 3.84 -15.49 -5.50
N LEU A 91 3.33 -14.72 -4.55
CA LEU A 91 3.92 -13.46 -4.11
C LEU A 91 4.57 -13.50 -2.73
N SER A 92 4.74 -14.69 -2.13
CA SER A 92 5.24 -14.84 -0.75
C SER A 92 6.65 -14.27 -0.52
N HIS A 93 7.43 -14.10 -1.58
CA HIS A 93 8.77 -13.50 -1.55
C HIS A 93 8.74 -11.97 -1.44
N LEU A 94 7.61 -11.34 -1.72
CA LEU A 94 7.42 -9.90 -1.56
C LEU A 94 7.15 -9.55 -0.08
N PRO A 95 7.48 -8.31 0.34
CA PRO A 95 7.18 -7.85 1.68
C PRO A 95 5.69 -7.93 2.01
N GLU A 96 5.38 -8.18 3.27
CA GLU A 96 4.04 -7.95 3.78
C GLU A 96 3.74 -6.45 3.83
N ILE A 97 2.46 -6.07 3.80
CA ILE A 97 2.05 -4.68 3.99
C ILE A 97 2.64 -4.13 5.29
N PHE A 98 3.06 -2.87 5.24
CA PHE A 98 3.48 -2.16 6.42
C PHE A 98 2.26 -1.92 7.33
N GLN A 99 2.45 -2.07 8.64
CA GLN A 99 1.44 -1.86 9.66
C GLN A 99 1.99 -0.89 10.70
N ALA A 100 1.29 0.21 10.94
CA ALA A 100 1.59 1.20 11.96
C ALA A 100 0.31 1.89 12.40
N ASN A 101 0.36 2.64 13.49
CA ASN A 101 -0.78 3.40 14.02
C ASN A 101 -1.97 2.51 14.46
N LEU A 102 -1.67 1.27 14.87
CA LEU A 102 -2.66 0.28 15.34
C LEU A 102 -2.54 -0.03 16.85
N GLY A 103 -1.84 0.81 17.61
CA GLY A 103 -1.60 0.60 19.05
C GLY A 103 -0.51 -0.44 19.37
N SER A 104 0.29 -0.85 18.38
CA SER A 104 1.42 -1.78 18.55
C SER A 104 2.73 -1.11 18.98
N GLY A 105 2.78 0.22 19.01
CA GLY A 105 4.00 1.00 19.28
C GLY A 105 4.84 1.32 18.04
N CYS A 106 4.42 0.92 16.84
CA CYS A 106 4.94 1.43 15.58
C CYS A 106 4.08 2.59 15.07
N GLU A 107 4.68 3.76 14.86
CA GLU A 107 3.97 5.00 14.51
C GLU A 107 4.59 5.73 13.31
N THR A 108 3.76 6.45 12.57
CA THR A 108 4.22 7.38 11.53
C THR A 108 4.44 8.78 12.07
N VAL A 109 5.37 9.53 11.49
CA VAL A 109 5.71 10.88 11.96
C VAL A 109 4.64 11.90 11.51
N PRO A 110 4.05 12.70 12.42
CA PRO A 110 3.11 13.77 12.06
C PRO A 110 3.68 14.76 11.04
N GLY A 111 2.88 15.11 10.03
CA GLY A 111 3.26 16.11 9.01
C GLY A 111 4.31 15.62 8.02
N LYS A 112 4.57 14.30 7.96
CA LYS A 112 5.53 13.68 7.05
C LYS A 112 4.88 12.58 6.23
N ASP A 113 5.33 12.46 4.99
CA ASP A 113 5.06 11.26 4.19
C ASP A 113 5.93 10.12 4.70
N LEU A 114 5.37 8.91 4.75
CA LEU A 114 6.05 7.73 5.24
C LEU A 114 6.98 7.15 4.15
N LEU A 115 8.25 6.95 4.50
CA LEU A 115 9.16 6.09 3.76
C LEU A 115 9.05 4.66 4.32
N PHE A 116 8.51 3.75 3.53
CA PHE A 116 8.32 2.36 3.96
C PHE A 116 9.68 1.66 4.17
N PRO A 117 9.91 0.97 5.31
CA PRO A 117 11.15 0.19 5.52
C PRO A 117 11.33 -0.94 4.49
N ALA A 118 10.23 -1.55 4.07
CA ALA A 118 10.20 -2.60 3.06
C ALA A 118 9.19 -2.24 1.94
N PRO A 119 9.57 -1.37 0.98
CA PRO A 119 8.63 -0.84 -0.01
C PRO A 119 8.31 -1.82 -1.15
N GLY A 120 9.01 -2.97 -1.23
CA GLY A 120 8.93 -3.89 -2.35
C GLY A 120 9.81 -3.46 -3.53
N ASN A 121 9.62 -4.12 -4.67
CA ASN A 121 10.46 -3.94 -5.86
C ASN A 121 9.99 -2.78 -6.76
N ASP A 122 8.74 -2.33 -6.61
CA ASP A 122 8.15 -1.26 -7.41
C ASP A 122 7.74 -0.09 -6.52
N VAL A 123 8.46 1.03 -6.65
CA VAL A 123 8.35 2.16 -5.74
C VAL A 123 8.30 3.46 -6.53
N ALA A 124 7.23 4.23 -6.33
CA ALA A 124 7.12 5.59 -6.82
C ALA A 124 7.45 6.57 -5.68
N ILE A 125 8.62 7.20 -5.75
CA ILE A 125 9.00 8.25 -4.79
C ILE A 125 8.62 9.60 -5.38
N VAL A 126 7.52 10.17 -4.88
CA VAL A 126 7.05 11.51 -5.23
C VAL A 126 7.63 12.54 -4.26
N ASN A 127 7.77 12.17 -2.99
CA ASN A 127 8.39 13.01 -1.98
C ASN A 127 9.69 12.38 -1.45
N SER A 128 10.84 12.93 -1.84
CA SER A 128 12.16 12.48 -1.38
C SER A 128 12.49 12.89 0.07
N ALA A 129 11.69 13.76 0.68
CA ALA A 129 11.81 14.15 2.08
C ALA A 129 10.93 13.31 3.03
N ALA A 130 10.37 12.21 2.52
CA ALA A 130 9.64 11.24 3.33
C ALA A 130 10.54 10.65 4.44
N THR A 131 9.93 10.29 5.56
CA THR A 131 10.66 9.84 6.76
C THR A 131 10.30 8.41 7.14
N ALA A 132 11.27 7.67 7.66
CA ALA A 132 11.03 6.37 8.27
C ALA A 132 10.00 6.45 9.43
N PRO A 133 9.30 5.36 9.74
CA PRO A 133 8.45 5.30 10.92
C PRO A 133 9.29 5.33 12.21
N VAL A 134 8.63 5.51 13.34
CA VAL A 134 9.26 5.57 14.67
C VAL A 134 8.63 4.55 15.61
N GLY A 135 9.39 4.15 16.64
CA GLY A 135 8.95 3.17 17.62
C GLY A 135 9.30 1.74 17.22
N ALA A 136 8.50 0.77 17.69
CA ALA A 136 8.76 -0.66 17.50
C ALA A 136 8.23 -1.15 16.14
N CYS A 137 8.95 -0.77 15.09
CA CYS A 137 8.81 -1.22 13.70
C CYS A 137 10.04 -2.06 13.32
#